data_AF-A0AA38FMP0-F1
#
_entry.id   AF-A0AA38FMP0-F1
#
_cell.length_a   1.000
_cell.length_b   1.000
_cell.length_c   1.000
_cell.angle_alpha   90.00
_cell.angle_beta   90.00
_cell.angle_gamma   90.00
#
_symmetry.space_group_name_H-M   'P 1'
#
loop_
_entity.id
_entity.type
_entity.pdbx_description
1 polymer ?
#
loop_
_entity_poly.entity_id
_entity_poly.type
_entity_poly.pdbx_seq_one_letter_code
_entity_poly.pdbx_strand_id
1 'polypeptide(L)'
;PVFFTKSQREQLALQRREEEASEQRKRLEEQRKHFSSSVERPSDQGDRHRQRDKDGEHERDRDRELEKERRDRDREREEEAKIRERGRLEKQSEREKEKELEAIKEQYLGTKKPKKRVIKPSEKFRFSFDWENTEDTSRDMNFLYQNPHEAQLLFGRGFRAGMDRREQKK
;
A
#
# COMPACT_ATOMS: atom_id res chain seq x y z
N PRO A 1 -19.28 -37.19 -10.97
CA PRO A 1 -19.76 -36.06 -10.13
C PRO A 1 -20.87 -36.58 -9.22
N VAL A 2 -20.63 -36.64 -7.91
CA VAL A 2 -21.64 -37.13 -6.94
C VAL A 2 -22.51 -35.95 -6.52
N PHE A 3 -23.83 -36.13 -6.59
CA PHE A 3 -24.78 -35.10 -6.18
C PHE A 3 -24.91 -35.07 -4.66
N PHE A 4 -24.51 -33.94 -4.07
CA PHE A 4 -24.71 -33.64 -2.66
C PHE A 4 -25.86 -32.65 -2.48
N THR A 5 -26.66 -32.85 -1.42
CA THR A 5 -27.69 -31.88 -1.05
C THR A 5 -27.06 -30.53 -0.70
N LYS A 6 -27.85 -29.45 -0.70
CA LYS A 6 -27.34 -28.11 -0.34
C LYS A 6 -26.73 -28.11 1.07
N SER A 7 -27.40 -28.77 2.03
CA SER A 7 -26.92 -28.91 3.41
C SER A 7 -25.60 -29.70 3.49
N GLN A 8 -25.46 -30.79 2.72
CA GLN A 8 -24.22 -31.57 2.70
C GLN A 8 -23.04 -30.79 2.10
N ARG A 9 -23.29 -29.94 1.10
CA ARG A 9 -22.26 -29.06 0.54
C ARG A 9 -21.82 -27.98 1.50
N GLU A 10 -22.77 -27.39 2.24
CA GLU A 10 -22.48 -26.42 3.29
C GLU A 10 -21.64 -27.04 4.41
N GLN A 11 -21.97 -28.26 4.85
CA GLN A 11 -21.18 -29.00 5.85
C GLN A 11 -19.76 -29.31 5.38
N LEU A 12 -19.59 -29.79 4.15
CA LEU A 12 -18.25 -30.03 3.58
C LEU A 12 -17.43 -28.74 3.42
N ALA A 13 -18.09 -27.63 3.07
CA ALA A 13 -17.43 -26.32 2.98
C ALA A 13 -16.96 -25.82 4.35
N LEU A 14 -17.77 -26.01 5.40
CA LEU A 14 -17.38 -25.66 6.77
C LEU A 14 -16.25 -26.54 7.28
N GLN A 15 -16.31 -27.85 7.05
CA GLN A 15 -15.25 -28.79 7.44
C GLN A 15 -13.91 -28.43 6.80
N ARG A 16 -13.91 -28.13 5.49
CA ARG A 16 -12.70 -27.69 4.77
C ARG A 16 -12.13 -26.39 5.34
N ARG A 17 -12.99 -25.46 5.74
CA ARG A 17 -12.58 -24.19 6.36
C ARG A 17 -11.97 -24.40 7.75
N GLU A 18 -12.51 -25.32 8.53
CA GLU A 18 -11.95 -25.70 9.84
C GLU A 18 -10.58 -26.38 9.70
N GLU A 19 -10.42 -27.27 8.72
CA GLU A 19 -9.15 -27.91 8.39
C GLU A 19 -8.08 -26.88 8.00
N GLU A 20 -8.39 -25.98 7.06
CA GLU A 20 -7.49 -24.89 6.65
C GLU A 20 -7.11 -23.97 7.84
N ALA A 21 -8.07 -23.64 8.72
CA ALA A 21 -7.81 -22.85 9.92
C ALA A 21 -6.91 -23.60 10.93
N SER A 22 -7.08 -24.91 11.06
CA SER A 22 -6.27 -25.76 11.94
C SER A 22 -4.83 -25.88 11.43
N GLU A 23 -4.63 -25.99 10.12
CA GLU A 23 -3.31 -26.02 9.48
C GLU A 23 -2.59 -24.68 9.64
N GLN A 24 -3.29 -23.56 9.49
CA GLN A 24 -2.72 -22.24 9.75
C GLN A 24 -2.30 -22.09 11.22
N ARG A 25 -3.10 -22.58 12.17
CA ARG A 25 -2.75 -22.57 13.60
C ARG A 25 -1.52 -23.43 13.89
N LYS A 26 -1.44 -24.64 13.33
CA LYS A 26 -0.26 -25.51 13.48
C LYS A 26 1.00 -24.86 12.90
N ARG A 27 0.91 -24.26 11.70
CA ARG A 27 2.03 -23.56 11.06
C ARG A 27 2.53 -22.38 11.89
N LEU A 28 1.62 -21.59 12.47
CA LEU A 28 1.97 -20.51 13.39
C LEU A 28 2.63 -21.02 14.67
N GLU A 29 2.15 -22.15 15.22
CA GLU A 29 2.75 -22.78 16.39
C GLU A 29 4.15 -23.33 16.10
N GLU A 30 4.37 -23.92 14.92
CA GLU A 30 5.68 -24.36 14.45
C GLU A 30 6.65 -23.19 14.27
N GLN A 31 6.19 -22.08 13.68
CA GLN A 31 6.98 -20.85 13.59
C GLN A 31 7.32 -20.29 14.98
N ARG A 32 6.37 -20.32 15.91
CA ARG A 32 6.59 -19.91 17.30
C ARG A 32 7.58 -20.84 18.00
N LYS A 33 7.52 -22.15 17.78
CA LYS A 33 8.47 -23.13 18.32
C LYS A 33 9.88 -22.90 17.77
N HIS A 34 10.00 -22.69 16.45
CA HIS A 34 11.28 -22.36 15.79
C HIS A 34 11.89 -21.04 16.29
N PHE A 35 11.03 -20.05 16.58
CA PHE A 35 11.45 -18.79 17.18
C PHE A 35 11.88 -18.99 18.65
N SER A 36 11.13 -19.75 19.45
CA SER A 36 11.49 -20.04 20.84
C SER A 36 12.76 -20.87 20.99
N SER A 37 13.00 -21.83 20.09
CA SER A 37 14.24 -22.64 20.10
C SER A 37 15.48 -21.84 19.69
N SER A 38 15.31 -20.67 19.06
CA SER A 38 16.41 -19.77 18.70
C SER A 38 16.77 -18.78 19.83
N VAL A 39 15.89 -18.63 20.84
CA VAL A 39 16.06 -17.69 21.97
C VAL A 39 16.68 -18.38 23.21
N GLU A 40 16.78 -19.71 23.23
CA GLU A 40 17.58 -20.44 24.23
C GLU A 40 19.05 -20.57 23.80
N ARG A 41 19.78 -19.45 23.79
CA ARG A 41 21.24 -19.45 23.85
C ARG A 41 21.65 -18.94 25.24
N PRO A 42 22.40 -19.71 26.04
CA PRO A 42 22.89 -19.21 27.32
C PRO A 42 23.85 -18.05 27.04
N SER A 43 23.62 -16.93 27.72
CA SER A 43 24.51 -15.80 27.82
C SER A 43 25.83 -16.27 28.44
N ASP A 44 26.86 -16.42 27.60
CA ASP A 44 28.22 -16.79 28.00
C ASP A 44 28.81 -15.68 28.88
N GLN A 45 29.05 -16.01 30.15
CA GLN A 45 29.79 -15.19 31.10
C GLN A 45 31.27 -15.20 30.71
N GLY A 46 31.67 -14.23 29.89
CA GLY A 46 33.07 -13.95 29.59
C GLY A 46 33.70 -13.00 30.60
N ASP A 47 34.04 -13.49 31.79
CA ASP A 47 34.89 -12.78 32.75
C ASP A 47 36.37 -13.04 32.40
N ARG A 48 37.08 -12.04 31.87
CA ARG A 48 38.55 -12.02 31.78
C ARG A 48 39.10 -10.60 31.95
N HIS A 49 39.46 -10.31 33.19
CA HIS A 49 40.57 -9.45 33.61
C HIS A 49 41.42 -8.79 32.50
N ARG A 50 41.28 -7.48 32.35
CA ARG A 50 42.38 -6.55 32.01
C ARG A 50 42.26 -5.30 32.86
N GLN A 51 42.97 -5.30 34.00
CA GLN A 51 43.35 -4.08 34.68
C GLN A 51 44.46 -3.41 33.85
N ARG A 52 44.12 -2.42 33.03
CA ARG A 52 45.00 -1.28 32.73
C ARG A 52 44.21 -0.18 32.01
N ASP A 53 44.29 1.04 32.54
CA ASP A 53 43.93 2.32 31.91
C ASP A 53 42.42 2.65 31.83
N LYS A 54 41.80 2.68 33.01
CA LYS A 54 40.36 2.93 33.24
C LYS A 54 40.04 4.41 33.48
N ASP A 55 40.28 5.27 32.48
CA ASP A 55 39.71 6.64 32.49
C ASP A 55 39.37 7.18 31.08
N GLY A 56 39.91 6.63 29.99
CA GLY A 56 39.67 7.12 28.62
C GLY A 56 38.72 6.29 27.73
N GLU A 57 38.44 5.03 28.07
CA GLU A 57 37.60 4.15 27.22
C GLU A 57 36.10 4.27 27.51
N HIS A 58 35.73 4.71 28.71
CA HIS A 58 34.34 4.86 29.12
C HIS A 58 33.60 6.00 28.40
N GLU A 59 34.32 7.03 27.94
CA GLU A 59 33.74 8.10 27.11
C GLU A 59 33.41 7.61 25.70
N ARG A 60 34.29 6.82 25.07
CA ARG A 60 34.05 6.28 23.71
C ARG A 60 32.88 5.30 23.64
N ASP A 61 32.68 4.48 24.67
CA ASP A 61 31.53 3.57 24.71
C ASP A 61 30.22 4.32 24.96
N ARG A 62 30.26 5.38 25.77
CA ARG A 62 29.11 6.28 25.96
C ARG A 62 28.76 7.05 24.69
N ASP A 63 29.76 7.50 23.93
CA ASP A 63 29.56 8.16 22.63
C ASP A 63 28.94 7.21 21.59
N ARG A 64 29.37 5.94 21.55
CA ARG A 64 28.75 4.91 20.68
C ARG A 64 27.32 4.60 21.09
N GLU A 65 27.04 4.56 22.38
CA GLU A 65 25.69 4.31 22.90
C GLU A 65 24.75 5.47 22.55
N LEU A 66 25.21 6.72 22.69
CA LEU A 66 24.49 7.92 22.28
C LEU A 66 24.29 8.00 20.76
N GLU A 67 25.27 7.58 19.96
CA GLU A 67 25.16 7.50 18.50
C GLU A 67 24.13 6.44 18.09
N LYS A 68 24.12 5.29 18.75
CA LYS A 68 23.13 4.23 18.53
C LYS A 68 21.73 4.69 18.92
N GLU A 69 21.56 5.34 20.06
CA GLU A 69 20.27 5.89 20.51
C GLU A 69 19.75 6.96 19.53
N ARG A 70 20.63 7.86 19.06
CA ARG A 70 20.27 8.84 18.01
C ARG A 70 19.80 8.17 16.74
N ARG A 71 20.52 7.13 16.29
CA ARG A 71 20.16 6.38 15.08
C ARG A 71 18.85 5.60 15.26
N ASP A 72 18.60 5.05 16.43
CA ASP A 72 17.35 4.35 16.74
C ASP A 72 16.17 5.33 16.78
N ARG A 73 16.35 6.53 17.35
CA ARG A 73 15.34 7.61 17.32
C ARG A 73 15.08 8.16 15.92
N ASP A 74 16.11 8.26 15.08
CA ASP A 74 15.96 8.67 13.69
C ASP A 74 15.21 7.61 12.88
N ARG A 75 15.47 6.32 13.11
CA ARG A 75 14.70 5.21 12.51
C ARG A 75 13.24 5.23 12.97
N GLU A 76 12.98 5.43 14.25
CA GLU A 76 11.62 5.51 14.80
C GLU A 76 10.83 6.65 14.14
N ARG A 77 11.47 7.83 13.98
CA ARG A 77 10.86 8.96 13.27
C ARG A 77 10.60 8.66 11.79
N GLU A 78 11.51 7.94 11.13
CA GLU A 78 11.33 7.50 9.74
C GLU A 78 10.18 6.49 9.61
N GLU A 79 10.06 5.56 10.57
CA GLU A 79 8.97 4.59 10.64
C GLU A 79 7.63 5.27 10.90
N GLU A 80 7.56 6.24 11.82
CA GLU A 80 6.36 7.05 12.05
C GLU A 80 5.93 7.80 10.78
N ALA A 81 6.89 8.37 10.05
CA ALA A 81 6.61 9.06 8.79
C ALA A 81 6.04 8.08 7.75
N LYS A 82 6.63 6.89 7.61
CA LYS A 82 6.14 5.83 6.71
C LYS A 82 4.76 5.32 7.11
N ILE A 83 4.49 5.14 8.39
CA ILE A 83 3.16 4.73 8.90
C ILE A 83 2.12 5.79 8.53
N ARG A 84 2.45 7.07 8.72
CA ARG A 84 1.55 8.18 8.39
C ARG A 84 1.30 8.30 6.88
N GLU A 85 2.33 8.08 6.07
CA GLU A 85 2.23 8.05 4.61
C GLU A 85 1.36 6.87 4.15
N ARG A 86 1.61 5.67 4.69
CA ARG A 86 0.81 4.48 4.41
C ARG A 86 -0.66 4.68 4.76
N GLY A 87 -0.98 5.31 5.90
CA GLY A 87 -2.36 5.63 6.27
C GLY A 87 -3.03 6.62 5.31
N ARG A 88 -2.28 7.53 4.69
CA ARG A 88 -2.83 8.43 3.65
C ARG A 88 -3.12 7.68 2.35
N LEU A 89 -2.19 6.83 1.92
CA LEU A 89 -2.34 5.97 0.74
C LEU A 89 -3.52 5.00 0.90
N GLU A 90 -3.64 4.38 2.06
CA GLU A 90 -4.73 3.46 2.36
C GLU A 90 -6.08 4.18 2.27
N LYS A 91 -6.22 5.35 2.89
CA LYS A 91 -7.43 6.17 2.81
C LYS A 91 -7.75 6.65 1.39
N GLN A 92 -6.75 6.90 0.55
CA GLN A 92 -6.96 7.20 -0.86
C GLN A 92 -7.47 5.96 -1.61
N SER A 93 -6.85 4.81 -1.40
CA SER A 93 -7.27 3.55 -2.02
C SER A 93 -8.68 3.12 -1.61
N GLU A 94 -9.09 3.39 -0.37
CA GLU A 94 -10.45 3.14 0.11
C GLU A 94 -11.46 4.00 -0.65
N ARG A 95 -11.18 5.29 -0.82
CA ARG A 95 -12.04 6.20 -1.60
C ARG A 95 -12.14 5.80 -3.07
N GLU A 96 -11.06 5.30 -3.65
CA GLU A 96 -11.06 4.81 -5.04
C GLU A 96 -11.92 3.56 -5.18
N LYS A 97 -11.78 2.60 -4.25
CA LYS A 97 -12.63 1.39 -4.19
C LYS A 97 -14.11 1.73 -3.99
N GLU A 98 -14.43 2.70 -3.15
CA GLU A 98 -15.81 3.16 -2.95
C GLU A 98 -16.41 3.70 -4.26
N LYS A 99 -15.65 4.49 -5.01
CA LYS A 99 -16.08 5.01 -6.31
C LYS A 99 -16.19 3.91 -7.38
N GLU A 100 -15.31 2.93 -7.38
CA GLU A 100 -15.42 1.76 -8.26
C GLU A 100 -16.70 0.97 -7.97
N LEU A 101 -17.00 0.73 -6.70
CA LEU A 101 -18.25 0.08 -6.28
C LEU A 101 -19.48 0.91 -6.65
N GLU A 102 -19.41 2.24 -6.54
CA GLU A 102 -20.47 3.13 -6.99
C GLU A 102 -20.66 3.04 -8.50
N ALA A 103 -19.59 3.08 -9.30
CA ALA A 103 -19.66 2.94 -10.75
C ALA A 103 -20.28 1.60 -11.16
N ILE A 104 -19.89 0.49 -10.51
CA ILE A 104 -20.52 -0.83 -10.72
C ILE A 104 -22.00 -0.76 -10.37
N LYS A 105 -22.34 -0.21 -9.20
CA LYS A 105 -23.74 -0.05 -8.77
C LYS A 105 -24.55 0.78 -9.76
N GLU A 106 -23.99 1.85 -10.29
CA GLU A 106 -24.63 2.70 -11.30
C GLU A 106 -24.81 1.97 -12.64
N GLN A 107 -23.84 1.17 -13.06
CA GLN A 107 -23.91 0.39 -14.29
C GLN A 107 -25.02 -0.67 -14.24
N TYR A 108 -25.17 -1.37 -13.11
CA TYR A 108 -26.14 -2.48 -12.99
C TYR A 108 -27.50 -2.06 -12.44
N LEU A 109 -27.55 -1.08 -11.53
CA LEU A 109 -28.79 -0.60 -10.92
C LEU A 109 -29.36 0.64 -11.62
N GLY A 110 -28.57 1.26 -12.51
CA GLY A 110 -28.91 2.48 -13.24
C GLY A 110 -28.76 3.75 -12.40
N THR A 111 -28.42 4.86 -13.06
CA THR A 111 -28.41 6.18 -12.43
C THR A 111 -29.78 6.85 -12.48
N LYS A 112 -30.10 7.63 -11.45
CA LYS A 112 -31.23 8.55 -11.51
C LYS A 112 -30.82 9.71 -12.43
N LYS A 113 -31.63 9.98 -13.47
CA LYS A 113 -31.36 11.06 -14.43
C LYS A 113 -31.14 12.38 -13.69
N PRO A 114 -29.98 13.05 -13.87
CA PRO A 114 -29.72 14.33 -13.21
C PRO A 114 -30.76 15.35 -13.68
N LYS A 115 -31.38 16.04 -12.73
CA LYS A 115 -32.37 17.08 -13.03
C LYS A 115 -31.65 18.27 -13.65
N LYS A 116 -32.10 18.70 -14.82
CA LYS A 116 -31.60 19.92 -15.47
C LYS A 116 -31.84 21.11 -14.55
N ARG A 117 -30.77 21.76 -14.11
CA ARG A 117 -30.87 23.00 -13.33
C ARG A 117 -31.35 24.14 -14.22
N VAL A 118 -32.21 25.01 -13.71
CA VAL A 118 -32.60 26.24 -14.42
C VAL A 118 -31.38 27.17 -14.43
N ILE A 119 -30.81 27.38 -15.61
CA ILE A 119 -29.66 28.26 -15.83
C ILE A 119 -30.19 29.68 -15.98
N LYS A 120 -29.58 30.63 -15.26
CA LYS A 120 -29.94 32.05 -15.37
C LYS A 120 -29.56 32.57 -16.76
N PRO A 121 -30.35 33.45 -17.40
CA PRO A 121 -30.01 33.97 -18.73
C PRO A 121 -28.61 34.59 -18.83
N SER A 122 -28.13 35.27 -17.79
CA SER A 122 -26.77 35.84 -17.73
C SER A 122 -25.65 34.81 -17.77
N GLU A 123 -25.90 33.59 -17.28
CA GLU A 123 -24.95 32.47 -17.32
C GLU A 123 -25.04 31.74 -18.67
N LYS A 124 -26.24 31.67 -19.26
CA LYS A 124 -26.48 31.11 -20.60
C LYS A 124 -25.77 31.88 -21.73
N PHE A 125 -25.51 33.17 -21.54
CA PHE A 125 -24.78 34.02 -22.51
C PHE A 125 -23.33 34.34 -22.09
N ARG A 126 -22.86 33.78 -20.96
CA ARG A 126 -21.47 33.95 -20.55
C ARG A 126 -20.63 32.91 -21.27
N PHE A 127 -19.95 33.32 -22.34
CA PHE A 127 -19.11 32.45 -23.13
C PHE A 127 -17.81 32.16 -22.36
N SER A 128 -17.63 30.93 -21.91
CA SER A 128 -16.34 30.42 -21.45
C SER A 128 -15.65 29.74 -22.63
N PHE A 129 -14.43 30.18 -22.93
CA PHE A 129 -13.59 29.54 -23.96
C PHE A 129 -12.70 28.44 -23.37
N ASP A 130 -12.55 28.43 -22.04
CA ASP A 130 -11.82 27.39 -21.32
C ASP A 130 -12.70 26.15 -21.10
N TRP A 131 -12.06 24.99 -21.10
CA TRP A 131 -12.67 23.72 -20.71
C TRP A 131 -12.96 23.71 -19.20
N GLU A 132 -14.13 23.22 -18.80
CA GLU A 132 -14.42 23.04 -17.38
C GLU A 132 -13.70 21.79 -16.85
N ASN A 133 -13.14 21.83 -15.64
CA ASN A 133 -12.50 20.65 -15.02
C ASN A 133 -13.46 19.47 -14.82
N THR A 134 -14.77 19.70 -14.80
CA THR A 134 -15.80 18.65 -14.75
C THR A 134 -15.96 17.90 -16.07
N GLU A 135 -15.41 18.42 -17.16
CA GLU A 135 -15.40 17.79 -18.48
C GLU A 135 -14.15 16.91 -18.68
N ASP A 136 -13.24 16.87 -17.70
CA ASP A 136 -12.07 15.99 -17.70
C ASP A 136 -12.47 14.53 -17.41
N THR A 137 -12.25 13.67 -18.41
CA THR A 137 -12.54 12.22 -18.35
C THR A 137 -11.28 11.37 -18.16
N SER A 138 -10.11 11.98 -18.04
CA SER A 138 -8.83 11.26 -17.95
C SER A 138 -8.60 10.59 -16.59
N ARG A 139 -9.34 10.99 -15.56
CA ARG A 139 -9.21 10.45 -14.21
C ARG A 139 -10.04 9.18 -14.06
N ASP A 140 -9.40 8.04 -14.30
CA ASP A 140 -9.98 6.74 -13.97
C ASP A 140 -9.90 6.46 -12.45
N MET A 141 -10.82 5.66 -11.94
CA MET A 141 -10.83 5.15 -10.57
C MET A 141 -9.82 4.01 -10.40
N ASN A 142 -9.51 3.29 -11.48
CA ASN A 142 -8.58 2.16 -11.45
C ASN A 142 -7.14 2.60 -11.76
N PHE A 143 -6.23 2.25 -10.86
CA PHE A 143 -4.79 2.54 -10.97
C PHE A 143 -4.16 2.11 -12.30
N LEU A 144 -4.62 1.00 -12.89
CA LEU A 144 -4.10 0.48 -14.17
C LEU A 144 -4.33 1.45 -15.34
N TYR A 145 -5.41 2.22 -15.29
CA TYR A 145 -5.75 3.19 -16.32
C TYR A 145 -5.29 4.61 -15.95
N GLN A 146 -5.00 4.87 -14.68
CA GLN A 146 -4.38 6.11 -14.23
C GLN A 146 -2.89 6.20 -14.61
N ASN A 147 -2.16 5.09 -14.51
CA ASN A 147 -0.77 4.96 -14.96
C ASN A 147 -0.67 3.93 -16.10
N PRO A 148 -1.24 4.22 -17.28
CA PRO A 148 -1.14 3.31 -18.40
C PRO A 148 0.32 3.19 -18.80
N HIS A 149 0.81 1.96 -18.99
CA HIS A 149 2.15 1.73 -19.49
C HIS A 149 2.30 2.40 -20.86
N GLU A 150 3.12 3.45 -20.93
CA GLU A 150 3.34 4.15 -22.18
C GLU A 150 3.99 3.19 -23.19
N ALA A 151 3.38 3.07 -24.36
CA ALA A 151 3.92 2.25 -25.42
C ALA A 151 5.28 2.79 -25.87
N GLN A 152 6.30 1.94 -25.90
CA GLN A 152 7.58 2.27 -26.52
C GLN A 152 7.35 2.44 -28.03
N LEU A 153 7.19 3.70 -28.47
CA LEU A 153 6.92 4.04 -29.85
C LEU A 153 8.04 3.52 -30.75
N LEU A 154 7.67 2.83 -31.83
CA LEU A 154 8.60 2.20 -32.77
C LEU A 154 9.71 1.39 -32.07
N PHE A 155 9.33 0.57 -31.07
CA PHE A 155 10.26 -0.28 -30.30
C PHE A 155 11.39 0.52 -29.63
N GLY A 156 11.09 1.73 -29.13
CA GLY A 156 12.06 2.61 -28.46
C GLY A 156 12.91 3.45 -29.40
N ARG A 157 12.68 3.36 -30.72
CA ARG A 157 13.34 4.24 -31.72
C ARG A 157 12.51 5.48 -32.04
N GLY A 158 11.22 5.45 -31.74
CA GLY A 158 10.25 6.49 -32.04
C GLY A 158 10.13 7.53 -30.93
N PHE A 159 9.53 8.67 -31.29
CA PHE A 159 9.24 9.76 -30.37
C PHE A 159 7.78 10.18 -30.52
N ARG A 160 7.16 10.56 -29.40
CA ARG A 160 5.83 11.17 -29.35
C ARG A 160 5.88 12.50 -30.08
N ALA A 161 4.94 12.70 -30.99
CA ALA A 161 4.82 13.93 -31.75
C ALA A 161 4.53 15.12 -30.83
N GLY A 162 5.11 16.29 -31.13
CA GLY A 162 4.88 17.53 -30.37
C GLY A 162 5.65 17.67 -29.06
N MET A 163 6.33 16.63 -28.57
CA MET A 163 7.21 16.69 -27.40
C MET A 163 8.68 16.79 -27.80
N ASP A 164 9.50 17.52 -27.03
CA ASP A 164 10.94 17.65 -27.34
C ASP A 164 11.63 16.28 -27.27
N ARG A 165 12.49 16.01 -28.25
CA ARG A 165 13.28 14.78 -28.35
C ARG A 165 14.28 14.63 -27.20
N ARG A 166 14.75 15.75 -26.62
CA ARG A 166 15.65 15.71 -25.46
C ARG A 166 14.92 15.29 -24.19
N GLU A 167 13.71 15.79 -24.00
CA GLU A 167 12.86 15.48 -22.85
C GLU A 167 12.40 14.02 -22.87
N GLN A 168 12.07 13.48 -24.04
CA GLN A 168 11.64 12.08 -24.20
C GLN A 168 12.76 11.03 -24.04
N LYS A 169 14.03 11.43 -24.10
CA LYS A 169 15.18 10.53 -23.93
C LYS A 169 15.71 10.48 -22.49
N LYS A 170 15.15 11.30 -21.61
CA LYS A 170 15.55 11.37 -20.21
C LYS A 170 14.89 10.25 -19.41
#